data_AF-A0A955CLY9-F1
#
_entry.id   AF-A0A955CLY9-F1
#
_cell.length_a   1.000
_cell.length_b   1.000
_cell.length_c   1.000
_cell.angle_alpha   90.00
_cell.angle_beta   90.00
_cell.angle_gamma   90.00
#
_symmetry.space_group_name_H-M   'P 1'
#
loop_
_entity.id
_entity.type
_entity.pdbx_description
1 polymer ?
#
loop_
_entity_poly.entity_id
_entity_poly.type
_entity_poly.pdbx_seq_one_letter_code
_entity_poly.pdbx_strand_id
1 'polypeptide(L)'
;MSRFTVLFFVLSAGLLPTGASAEEVAIPVFRDDFEAGFDRWSTTDQTKKVWENPLVKKPSDGEDNHVLRVTGPSDYQPPFRSPHSIALVKDLYVSDFELTVKLQNTRPDAGNHRDLCIFWG
;
A
#
# COMPACT_ATOMS: atom_id res chain seq x y z
N MET A 1 74.65 -34.29 -3.31
CA MET A 1 73.76 -34.03 -2.15
C MET A 1 72.42 -33.53 -2.69
N SER A 2 71.43 -34.41 -2.73
CA SER A 2 70.09 -34.14 -3.25
C SER A 2 69.29 -33.30 -2.24
N ARG A 3 68.64 -32.22 -2.67
CA ARG A 3 67.66 -31.48 -1.87
C ARG A 3 66.29 -31.58 -2.55
N PHE A 4 65.47 -32.49 -2.02
CA PHE A 4 64.04 -32.57 -2.29
C PHE A 4 63.35 -31.31 -1.76
N THR A 5 62.63 -30.59 -2.61
CA THR A 5 61.71 -29.53 -2.20
C THR A 5 60.29 -30.06 -2.38
N VAL A 6 59.59 -30.27 -1.27
CA VAL A 6 58.17 -30.65 -1.22
C VAL A 6 57.34 -29.38 -1.36
N LEU A 7 56.54 -29.27 -2.41
CA LEU A 7 55.62 -28.16 -2.62
C LEU A 7 54.27 -28.48 -1.96
N PHE A 8 53.91 -27.74 -0.90
CA PHE A 8 52.59 -27.81 -0.29
C PHE A 8 51.55 -27.12 -1.17
N PHE A 9 50.55 -27.86 -1.65
CA PHE A 9 49.34 -27.30 -2.27
C PHE A 9 48.46 -26.71 -1.17
N VAL A 10 48.32 -25.38 -1.14
CA VAL A 10 47.32 -24.69 -0.30
C VAL A 10 46.00 -24.72 -1.04
N LEU A 11 45.05 -25.52 -0.53
CA LEU A 11 43.67 -25.55 -1.02
C LEU A 11 42.93 -24.34 -0.44
N SER A 12 42.86 -23.25 -1.21
CA SER A 12 42.06 -22.08 -0.86
C SER A 12 40.58 -22.39 -1.06
N ALA A 13 39.85 -22.59 0.05
CA ALA A 13 38.40 -22.67 0.05
C ALA A 13 37.82 -21.31 -0.40
N GLY A 14 37.31 -21.27 -1.63
CA GLY A 14 36.65 -20.09 -2.17
C GLY A 14 35.37 -19.78 -1.38
N LEU A 15 35.35 -18.62 -0.75
CA LEU A 15 34.17 -18.06 -0.12
C LEU A 15 33.15 -17.74 -1.23
N LEU A 16 32.09 -18.54 -1.35
CA LEU A 16 31.00 -18.26 -2.27
C LEU A 16 30.32 -16.96 -1.81
N PRO A 17 30.23 -15.92 -2.67
CA PRO A 17 29.44 -14.75 -2.34
C PRO A 17 27.98 -15.18 -2.22
N THR A 18 27.43 -15.10 -1.02
CA THR A 18 25.99 -15.15 -0.80
C THR A 18 25.39 -13.98 -1.58
N GLY A 19 24.75 -14.26 -2.70
CA GLY A 19 24.07 -13.26 -3.50
C GLY A 19 23.06 -12.54 -2.62
N ALA A 20 23.34 -11.28 -2.29
CA ALA A 20 22.34 -10.39 -1.76
C ALA A 20 21.29 -10.24 -2.88
N SER A 21 20.12 -10.84 -2.68
CA SER A 21 18.96 -10.60 -3.54
C SER A 21 18.62 -9.12 -3.38
N ALA A 22 19.01 -8.31 -4.37
CA ALA A 22 18.53 -6.95 -4.48
C ALA A 22 17.01 -7.04 -4.64
N GLU A 23 16.27 -6.49 -3.68
CA GLU A 23 14.83 -6.33 -3.80
C GLU A 23 14.58 -5.42 -5.00
N GLU A 24 14.01 -5.96 -6.08
CA GLU A 24 13.64 -5.16 -7.23
C GLU A 24 12.52 -4.20 -6.80
N VAL A 25 12.86 -2.92 -6.64
CA VAL A 25 11.90 -1.91 -6.23
C VAL A 25 10.92 -1.69 -7.38
N ALA A 26 9.77 -2.35 -7.30
CA ALA A 26 8.70 -2.20 -8.27
C ALA A 26 8.23 -0.74 -8.32
N ILE A 27 8.31 -0.11 -9.49
CA ILE A 27 7.81 1.24 -9.69
C ILE A 27 6.28 1.15 -9.79
N PRO A 28 5.53 1.82 -8.89
CA PRO A 28 4.08 1.74 -8.94
C PRO A 28 3.53 2.49 -10.17
N VAL A 29 2.62 1.85 -10.90
CA VAL A 29 1.87 2.48 -12.01
C VAL A 29 0.91 3.57 -11.52
N PHE A 30 0.52 3.51 -10.25
CA PHE A 30 -0.26 4.54 -9.57
C PHE A 30 0.19 4.62 -8.10
N ARG A 31 0.38 5.85 -7.62
CA ARG A 31 0.63 6.15 -6.21
C ARG A 31 -0.13 7.41 -5.82
N ASP A 32 -0.66 7.40 -4.61
CA ASP A 32 -1.26 8.57 -3.97
C ASP A 32 -0.94 8.49 -2.47
N ASP A 33 -0.35 9.56 -1.93
CA ASP A 33 -0.14 9.76 -0.49
C ASP A 33 -1.13 10.79 0.10
N PHE A 34 -2.00 11.34 -0.75
CA PHE A 34 -3.03 12.32 -0.46
C PHE A 34 -2.55 13.70 0.00
N GLU A 35 -1.24 14.00 -0.09
CA GLU A 35 -0.73 15.34 0.25
C GLU A 35 -1.16 16.41 -0.76
N ALA A 36 -1.47 15.99 -1.99
CA ALA A 36 -2.01 16.83 -3.04
C ALA A 36 -3.56 16.84 -3.10
N GLY A 37 -4.23 16.33 -2.06
CA GLY A 37 -5.68 16.12 -2.08
C GLY A 37 -6.08 14.77 -2.69
N PHE A 38 -7.33 14.67 -3.16
CA PHE A 38 -7.88 13.42 -3.71
C PHE A 38 -8.60 13.63 -5.05
N ASP A 39 -8.24 14.66 -5.82
CA ASP A 39 -8.88 14.97 -7.11
C ASP A 39 -8.77 13.85 -8.14
N ARG A 40 -7.78 12.95 -7.99
CA ARG A 40 -7.62 11.75 -8.82
C ARG A 40 -8.63 10.64 -8.50
N TRP A 41 -9.48 10.84 -7.51
CA TRP A 41 -10.49 9.89 -7.07
C TRP A 41 -11.89 10.39 -7.41
N SER A 42 -12.73 9.46 -7.86
CA SER A 42 -14.17 9.64 -8.03
C SER A 42 -14.89 9.09 -6.82
N THR A 43 -15.59 9.94 -6.09
CA THR A 43 -16.32 9.59 -4.88
C THR A 43 -17.81 9.51 -5.13
N THR A 44 -18.54 8.69 -4.35
CA THR A 44 -20.01 8.65 -4.38
C THR A 44 -20.70 9.83 -3.69
N ASP A 45 -19.97 10.89 -3.35
CA ASP A 45 -20.51 12.13 -2.80
C ASP A 45 -21.36 12.85 -3.86
N GLN A 46 -22.64 12.50 -3.96
CA GLN A 46 -23.58 13.12 -4.88
C GLN A 46 -24.09 14.44 -4.29
N THR A 47 -24.95 14.38 -3.28
CA THR A 47 -25.50 15.57 -2.59
C THR A 47 -24.93 15.75 -1.19
N LYS A 48 -24.40 14.70 -0.59
CA LYS A 48 -23.80 14.71 0.74
C LYS A 48 -22.28 14.50 0.64
N LYS A 49 -21.51 15.39 1.25
CA LYS A 49 -20.06 15.23 1.39
C LYS A 49 -19.73 14.35 2.59
N VAL A 50 -19.19 13.17 2.35
CA VAL A 50 -18.71 12.25 3.40
C VAL A 50 -17.26 11.84 3.22
N TRP A 51 -16.66 12.14 2.07
CA TRP A 51 -15.23 11.97 1.84
C TRP A 51 -14.47 13.25 2.13
N GLU A 52 -13.42 13.13 2.91
CA GLU A 52 -12.60 14.23 3.40
C GLU A 52 -11.13 13.91 3.21
N ASN A 53 -10.30 14.96 3.19
CA ASN A 53 -8.85 14.84 3.19
C ASN A 53 -8.21 15.54 4.39
N PRO A 54 -8.41 15.02 5.62
CA PRO A 54 -7.84 15.63 6.81
C PRO A 54 -6.35 15.26 6.96
N LEU A 55 -5.59 16.17 7.57
CA LEU A 55 -4.31 15.84 8.18
C LEU A 55 -4.56 14.99 9.44
N VAL A 56 -3.99 13.79 9.49
CA VAL A 56 -4.09 12.88 10.64
C VAL A 56 -2.74 12.81 11.33
N LYS A 57 -2.76 13.01 12.66
CA LYS A 57 -1.59 12.83 13.51
C LYS A 57 -1.35 11.34 13.74
N LYS A 58 -0.15 10.88 13.41
CA LYS A 58 0.23 9.49 13.68
C LYS A 58 0.58 9.30 15.17
N PRO A 59 0.60 8.04 15.66
CA PRO A 59 1.27 7.70 16.91
C PRO A 59 2.73 8.20 16.91
N SER A 60 3.33 8.26 18.10
CA SER A 60 4.56 9.00 18.44
C SER A 60 5.82 8.73 17.58
N ASP A 61 5.79 7.77 16.67
CA ASP A 61 6.87 7.34 15.78
C ASP A 61 6.62 7.65 14.28
N GLY A 62 5.49 8.25 13.91
CA GLY A 62 5.14 8.55 12.53
C GLY A 62 4.96 10.03 12.24
N GLU A 63 5.29 10.44 11.01
CA GLU A 63 4.96 11.78 10.50
C GLU A 63 3.45 11.91 10.24
N ASP A 64 2.90 13.09 10.56
CA ASP A 64 1.55 13.48 10.17
C ASP A 64 1.38 13.35 8.65
N ASN A 65 0.21 12.93 8.20
CA ASN A 65 -0.07 12.84 6.77
C ASN A 65 -1.53 13.08 6.46
N HIS A 66 -1.80 13.62 5.28
CA HIS A 66 -3.13 13.67 4.72
C HIS A 66 -3.61 12.26 4.38
N VAL A 67 -4.91 12.01 4.52
CA VAL A 67 -5.53 10.71 4.22
C VAL A 67 -6.83 10.91 3.48
N LEU A 68 -7.27 9.94 2.70
CA LEU A 68 -8.65 9.89 2.22
C LEU A 68 -9.54 9.22 3.28
N ARG A 69 -10.44 9.99 3.89
CA ARG A 69 -11.29 9.53 5.01
C ARG A 69 -12.76 9.58 4.64
N VAL A 70 -13.49 8.52 4.97
CA VAL A 70 -14.96 8.52 4.98
C VAL A 70 -15.49 8.76 6.40
N THR A 71 -16.45 9.68 6.56
CA THR A 71 -17.06 9.99 7.86
C THR A 71 -18.40 9.30 8.10
N GLY A 72 -19.02 8.76 7.04
CA GLY A 72 -20.26 8.00 7.12
C GLY A 72 -20.79 7.56 5.74
N PRO A 73 -22.02 7.03 5.68
CA PRO A 73 -22.65 6.66 4.41
C PRO A 73 -22.94 7.93 3.58
N SER A 74 -22.58 7.88 2.29
CA SER A 74 -23.03 8.84 1.29
C SER A 74 -24.52 8.61 0.97
N ASP A 75 -25.10 9.46 0.12
CA ASP A 75 -26.47 9.33 -0.37
C ASP A 75 -26.62 8.34 -1.54
N TYR A 76 -25.51 7.80 -2.04
CA TYR A 76 -25.49 6.74 -3.03
C TYR A 76 -26.23 5.49 -2.55
N GLN A 77 -27.13 5.00 -3.41
CA GLN A 77 -27.88 3.76 -3.20
C GLN A 77 -27.31 2.64 -4.09
N PRO A 78 -26.55 1.69 -3.53
CA PRO A 78 -26.10 0.54 -4.30
C PRO A 78 -27.29 -0.34 -4.69
N PRO A 79 -27.27 -0.98 -5.87
CA PRO A 79 -28.41 -1.74 -6.39
C PRO A 79 -28.71 -3.04 -5.63
N PHE A 80 -27.77 -3.57 -4.86
CA PHE A 80 -27.93 -4.85 -4.16
C PHE A 80 -27.61 -4.76 -2.66
N ARG A 81 -26.39 -4.35 -2.32
CA ARG A 81 -25.88 -4.24 -0.94
C ARG A 81 -24.72 -3.24 -0.86
N SER A 82 -24.30 -2.90 0.35
CA SER A 82 -23.10 -2.10 0.67
C SER A 82 -21.91 -2.41 -0.26
N PRO A 83 -21.01 -1.46 -0.52
CA PRO A 83 -20.78 -0.22 0.24
C PRO A 83 -21.68 0.97 -0.13
N HIS A 84 -21.97 1.80 0.87
CA HIS A 84 -22.72 3.06 0.71
C HIS A 84 -21.83 4.28 0.45
N SER A 85 -20.52 4.11 0.53
CA SER A 85 -19.54 5.15 0.24
C SER A 85 -18.39 4.50 -0.50
N ILE A 86 -18.10 5.01 -1.71
CA ILE A 86 -17.07 4.46 -2.58
C ILE A 86 -16.15 5.61 -3.02
N ALA A 87 -14.85 5.33 -3.09
CA ALA A 87 -13.86 6.16 -3.77
C ALA A 87 -13.06 5.29 -4.75
N LEU A 88 -13.06 5.65 -6.04
CA LEU A 88 -12.42 4.90 -7.12
C LEU A 88 -11.41 5.79 -7.85
N VAL A 89 -10.22 5.27 -8.14
CA VAL A 89 -9.21 5.99 -8.93
C VAL A 89 -9.73 6.25 -10.35
N LYS A 90 -9.58 7.49 -10.83
CA LYS A 90 -9.97 7.90 -12.19
C LYS A 90 -8.93 7.41 -13.21
N ASP A 91 -9.41 7.01 -14.37
CA ASP A 91 -8.61 6.74 -15.57
C ASP A 91 -7.45 5.74 -15.38
N LEU A 92 -7.59 4.79 -14.44
CA LEU A 92 -6.62 3.74 -14.19
C LEU A 92 -7.18 2.38 -14.60
N TYR A 93 -6.55 1.77 -15.61
CA TYR A 93 -6.87 0.44 -16.11
C TYR A 93 -5.62 -0.42 -16.05
N VAL A 94 -5.66 -1.48 -15.27
CA VAL A 94 -4.57 -2.44 -15.05
C VAL A 94 -5.14 -3.85 -15.07
N SER A 95 -4.35 -4.84 -15.52
CA SER A 95 -4.74 -6.25 -15.46
C SER A 95 -4.27 -6.88 -14.15
N ASP A 96 -3.06 -7.41 -14.14
CA ASP A 96 -2.42 -8.00 -12.97
C ASP A 96 -1.61 -6.90 -12.28
N PHE A 97 -1.84 -6.73 -10.97
CA PHE A 97 -1.16 -5.70 -10.19
C PHE A 97 -0.96 -6.14 -8.75
N GLU A 98 0.08 -5.57 -8.14
CA GLU A 98 0.27 -5.61 -6.70
C GLU A 98 -0.26 -4.33 -6.07
N LEU A 99 -1.01 -4.46 -4.98
CA LEU A 99 -1.57 -3.35 -4.25
C LEU A 99 -0.97 -3.29 -2.85
N THR A 100 -0.24 -2.22 -2.58
CA THR A 100 0.20 -1.86 -1.23
C THR A 100 -0.57 -0.65 -0.76
N VAL A 101 -1.30 -0.79 0.36
CA VAL A 101 -2.10 0.29 0.95
C VAL A 101 -1.90 0.37 2.46
N LYS A 102 -1.97 1.59 3.00
CA LYS A 102 -2.08 1.83 4.45
C LYS A 102 -3.53 2.16 4.75
N LEU A 103 -4.15 1.35 5.60
CA LEU A 103 -5.57 1.46 5.93
C LEU A 103 -5.75 1.55 7.44
N GLN A 104 -6.73 2.34 7.87
CA GLN A 104 -7.10 2.46 9.28
C GLN A 104 -8.61 2.39 9.43
N ASN A 105 -9.10 1.43 10.21
CA ASN A 105 -10.48 1.42 10.65
C ASN A 105 -10.65 2.37 11.85
N THR A 106 -11.48 3.39 11.70
CA THR A 106 -11.75 4.40 12.74
C THR A 106 -13.01 4.10 13.57
N ARG A 107 -13.72 3.00 13.32
CA ARG A 107 -14.90 2.54 14.07
C ARG A 107 -14.65 1.12 14.63
N PRO A 108 -13.70 0.98 15.57
CA PRO A 108 -13.38 -0.31 16.17
C PRO A 108 -14.52 -0.89 17.02
N ASP A 109 -15.58 -0.14 17.29
CA ASP A 109 -16.76 -0.54 18.03
C ASP A 109 -17.93 -1.02 17.13
N ALA A 110 -17.80 -0.92 15.79
CA ALA A 110 -18.85 -1.26 14.82
C ALA A 110 -19.23 -2.77 14.74
N GLY A 111 -18.80 -3.58 15.72
CA GLY A 111 -19.12 -5.02 15.79
C GLY A 111 -18.76 -5.77 14.51
N ASN A 112 -19.73 -6.50 13.95
CA ASN A 112 -19.56 -7.31 12.73
C ASN A 112 -19.55 -6.48 11.43
N HIS A 113 -19.68 -5.15 11.50
CA HIS A 113 -19.71 -4.23 10.34
C HIS A 113 -18.46 -3.36 10.27
N ARG A 114 -17.30 -3.90 10.66
CA ARG A 114 -16.00 -3.21 10.68
C ARG A 114 -15.30 -3.20 9.32
N ASP A 115 -16.04 -3.46 8.25
CA ASP A 115 -15.44 -3.75 6.96
C ASP A 115 -15.00 -2.46 6.26
N LEU A 116 -13.69 -2.39 6.03
CA LEU A 116 -13.09 -1.51 5.04
C LEU A 116 -12.77 -2.37 3.82
N CYS A 117 -13.54 -2.18 2.75
CA CYS A 117 -13.44 -3.01 1.56
C CYS A 117 -12.46 -2.41 0.55
N ILE A 118 -11.63 -3.26 -0.03
CA ILE A 118 -10.93 -2.98 -1.29
C ILE A 118 -11.75 -3.66 -2.38
N PHE A 119 -11.99 -2.95 -3.47
CA PHE A 119 -12.73 -3.45 -4.62
C PHE A 119 -12.06 -2.98 -5.90
N TRP A 120 -12.33 -3.70 -6.99
CA TRP A 120 -11.89 -3.41 -8.34
C TRP A 120 -13.01 -3.81 -9.31
N GLY A 121 -12.97 -3.27 -10.53
CA GLY A 121 -13.98 -3.46 -11.57
C GLY A 121 -13.75 -4.70 -12.41
#